data_AF-A0A6J4IGG0-F1
#
_entry.id   AF-A0A6J4IGG0-F1
#
_cell.length_a   1.000
_cell.length_b   1.000
_cell.length_c   1.000
_cell.angle_alpha   90.00
_cell.angle_beta   90.00
_cell.angle_gamma   90.00
#
_symmetry.space_group_name_H-M   'P 1'
#
loop_
_entity.id
_entity.type
_entity.pdbx_description
1 polymer ?
#
loop_
_entity_poly.entity_id
_entity_poly.type
_entity_poly.pdbx_seq_one_letter_code
_entity_poly.pdbx_strand_id
1 'polypeptide(L)'
;MNSTPQLDAFLVRTERETSFGPGQLQDLLFDVWGDVKDTAAQPEVERWLTLTVERHLFSAEEVREALTGIRDLAALVPADSH
;
A
#
# COMPACT_ATOMS: atom_id res chain seq x y z
N MET A 1 -2.92 -9.43 -15.05
CA MET A 1 -1.81 -9.14 -14.13
C MET A 1 -1.92 -7.66 -13.79
N ASN A 2 -2.65 -7.32 -12.71
CA ASN A 2 -2.62 -5.97 -12.15
C ASN A 2 -1.36 -5.87 -11.30
N SER A 3 -0.22 -5.66 -11.96
CA SER A 3 1.02 -5.36 -11.27
C SER A 3 0.99 -3.87 -10.96
N THR A 4 0.97 -3.49 -9.69
CA THR A 4 1.08 -2.10 -9.26
C THR A 4 2.58 -1.76 -9.17
N PRO A 5 3.23 -1.25 -10.23
CA PRO A 5 4.70 -1.12 -10.27
C PRO A 5 5.25 -0.21 -9.17
N GLN A 6 4.42 0.72 -8.68
CA GLN A 6 4.73 1.62 -7.59
C GLN A 6 4.86 0.87 -6.25
N LEU A 7 4.03 -0.14 -5.99
CA LEU A 7 4.13 -0.99 -4.79
C LEU A 7 5.44 -1.75 -4.78
N ASP A 8 5.78 -2.42 -5.89
CA ASP A 8 7.01 -3.22 -5.99
C ASP A 8 8.26 -2.33 -5.88
N ALA A 9 8.26 -1.14 -6.50
CA ALA A 9 9.34 -0.18 -6.35
C ALA A 9 9.50 0.31 -4.90
N PHE A 10 8.39 0.54 -4.19
CA PHE A 10 8.43 0.98 -2.80
C PHE A 10 8.88 -0.13 -1.85
N LEU A 11 8.47 -1.38 -2.11
CA LEU A 11 8.94 -2.54 -1.36
C LEU A 11 10.47 -2.67 -1.40
N VAL A 12 11.10 -2.44 -2.56
CA VAL A 12 12.57 -2.41 -2.65
C VAL A 12 13.19 -1.29 -1.81
N ARG A 13 12.52 -0.14 -1.65
CA ARG A 13 12.99 0.93 -0.76
C ARG A 13 12.98 0.51 0.70
N THR A 14 12.02 -0.32 1.12
CA THR A 14 11.96 -0.83 2.50
C THR A 14 13.17 -1.68 2.88
N GLU A 15 13.93 -2.19 1.91
CA GLU A 15 15.19 -2.92 2.17
C GLU A 15 16.38 -1.99 2.47
N ARG A 16 16.26 -0.70 2.14
CA ARG A 16 17.36 0.28 2.23
C ARG A 16 17.15 1.33 3.30
N GLU A 17 15.89 1.66 3.59
CA GLU A 17 15.51 2.66 4.58
C GLU A 17 15.03 1.96 5.85
N THR A 18 15.24 2.58 7.01
CA THR A 18 14.80 2.01 8.30
C THR A 18 13.41 2.47 8.72
N SER A 19 12.98 3.63 8.23
CA SER A 19 11.69 4.22 8.55
C SER A 19 11.19 5.13 7.43
N PHE A 20 9.87 5.32 7.40
CA PHE A 20 9.17 6.15 6.44
C PHE A 20 8.29 7.17 7.16
N GLY A 21 8.24 8.37 6.59
CA GLY A 21 7.31 9.41 7.05
C GLY A 21 5.91 9.22 6.45
N PRO A 22 4.86 9.75 7.10
CA PRO A 22 3.48 9.61 6.64
C PRO A 22 3.24 10.16 5.23
N GLY A 23 3.86 11.30 4.87
CA GLY A 23 3.71 11.88 3.53
C GLY A 23 4.18 10.93 2.41
N GLN A 24 5.31 10.24 2.61
CA GLN A 24 5.81 9.28 1.62
C GLN A 24 4.88 8.10 1.43
N LEU A 25 4.21 7.66 2.50
CA LEU A 25 3.21 6.59 2.43
C LEU A 25 1.91 7.07 1.82
N GLN A 26 1.46 8.28 2.15
CA GLN A 26 0.26 8.88 1.55
C GLN A 26 0.41 9.02 0.04
N ASP A 27 1.53 9.57 -0.43
CA ASP A 27 1.82 9.71 -1.86
C ASP A 27 1.69 8.36 -2.58
N LEU A 28 2.36 7.31 -2.05
CA LEU A 28 2.26 5.96 -2.58
C LEU A 28 0.81 5.43 -2.54
N LEU A 29 0.14 5.52 -1.39
CA LEU A 29 -1.21 4.97 -1.20
C LEU A 29 -2.24 5.66 -2.11
N PHE A 30 -2.06 6.94 -2.40
CA PHE A 30 -2.87 7.68 -3.38
C PHE A 30 -2.55 7.28 -4.81
N ASP A 31 -1.28 7.09 -5.16
CA ASP A 31 -0.89 6.66 -6.51
C ASP A 31 -1.48 5.28 -6.84
N VAL A 32 -1.50 4.36 -5.87
CA VAL A 32 -2.03 3.00 -6.05
C VAL A 32 -3.55 2.92 -5.89
N TRP A 33 -4.20 3.96 -5.34
CA TRP A 33 -5.64 3.99 -5.08
C TRP A 33 -6.45 3.70 -6.35
N GLY A 34 -6.04 4.29 -7.48
CA GLY A 34 -6.72 4.08 -8.77
C GLY A 34 -6.72 2.64 -9.25
N ASP A 35 -5.68 1.88 -8.91
CA ASP A 35 -5.50 0.48 -9.33
C ASP A 35 -6.22 -0.52 -8.41
N VAL A 36 -6.44 -0.12 -7.15
CA VAL A 36 -6.96 -1.01 -6.09
C VAL A 36 -8.38 -0.69 -5.64
N LYS A 37 -8.97 0.42 -6.10
CA LYS A 37 -10.30 0.90 -5.69
C LYS A 37 -11.39 -0.15 -5.84
N ASP A 38 -11.32 -0.98 -6.87
CA ASP A 38 -12.29 -2.05 -7.14
C ASP A 38 -11.64 -3.43 -6.90
N THR A 39 -10.92 -3.57 -5.78
CA THR A 39 -10.27 -4.83 -5.37
C THR A 39 -10.46 -5.06 -3.88
N ALA A 40 -10.14 -6.28 -3.41
CA ALA A 40 -10.14 -6.59 -1.98
C ALA A 40 -9.13 -5.77 -1.17
N ALA A 41 -8.19 -5.07 -1.82
CA ALA A 41 -7.18 -4.23 -1.17
C ALA A 41 -7.67 -2.83 -0.80
N GLN A 42 -8.79 -2.34 -1.38
CA GLN A 42 -9.33 -1.01 -1.09
C GLN A 42 -9.45 -0.72 0.43
N PRO A 43 -10.11 -1.56 1.25
CA PRO A 43 -10.27 -1.26 2.68
C PRO A 43 -8.93 -1.21 3.43
N GLU A 44 -7.94 -1.97 2.99
CA GLU A 44 -6.61 -1.95 3.60
C GLU A 44 -5.88 -0.63 3.27
N VAL A 45 -6.01 -0.13 2.04
CA VAL A 45 -5.44 1.18 1.67
C VAL A 45 -6.12 2.33 2.44
N GLU A 46 -7.45 2.31 2.60
CA GLU A 46 -8.16 3.31 3.42
C GLU A 46 -7.69 3.30 4.88
N ARG A 47 -7.50 2.10 5.45
CA ARG A 47 -6.97 1.93 6.81
C ARG A 47 -5.60 2.56 6.96
N TRP A 48 -4.72 2.32 5.99
CA TRP A 48 -3.36 2.87 6.00
C TRP A 48 -3.33 4.39 5.78
N LEU A 49 -4.14 4.93 4.89
CA LEU A 49 -4.31 6.37 4.75
C LEU A 49 -4.76 7.01 6.08
N THR A 50 -5.69 6.39 6.79
CA THR A 50 -6.11 6.85 8.12
C THR A 50 -4.94 6.83 9.12
N LEU A 51 -4.19 5.72 9.18
CA LEU A 51 -3.03 5.59 10.08
C LEU A 51 -1.94 6.64 9.82
N THR A 52 -1.71 7.02 8.57
CA THR A 52 -0.73 8.07 8.22
C THR A 52 -1.12 9.46 8.71
N VAL A 53 -2.40 9.71 8.99
CA VAL A 53 -2.85 10.96 9.63
C VAL A 53 -2.58 10.94 11.13
N GLU A 54 -2.68 9.77 11.77
CA GLU A 54 -2.54 9.63 13.22
C GLU A 54 -1.07 9.47 13.68
N ARG A 55 -0.19 8.98 12.79
CA ARG A 55 1.19 8.61 13.12
C ARG A 55 2.24 9.38 12.33
N HIS A 56 3.37 9.64 12.98
CA HIS A 56 4.43 10.50 12.45
C HIS A 56 5.60 9.72 11.83
N LEU A 57 5.69 8.41 12.07
CA LEU A 57 6.75 7.55 11.58
C LEU A 57 6.30 6.09 11.53
N PHE A 58 6.77 5.36 10.53
CA PHE A 58 6.53 3.93 10.32
C PHE A 58 7.86 3.21 10.16
N SER A 59 7.99 2.01 10.74
CA SER A 59 9.19 1.20 10.50
C SER A 59 9.14 0.60 9.10
N ALA A 60 10.31 0.33 8.51
CA ALA A 60 10.37 -0.31 7.21
C ALA A 60 9.74 -1.70 7.20
N GLU A 61 9.83 -2.43 8.31
CA GLU A 61 9.18 -3.74 8.47
C GLU A 61 7.66 -3.63 8.42
N GLU A 62 7.08 -2.70 9.17
CA GLU A 62 5.64 -2.47 9.21
C GLU A 62 5.09 -2.06 7.84
N VAL A 63 5.81 -1.17 7.16
CA VAL A 63 5.46 -0.74 5.79
C VAL A 63 5.56 -1.91 4.82
N ARG A 64 6.63 -2.72 4.89
CA ARG A 64 6.81 -3.87 4.00
C ARG A 64 5.67 -4.88 4.15
N GLU A 65 5.29 -5.19 5.39
CA GLU A 65 4.18 -6.11 5.68
C GLU A 65 2.85 -5.56 5.12
N ALA A 66 2.58 -4.28 5.35
CA ALA A 66 1.41 -3.59 4.83
C ALA A 66 1.29 -3.67 3.31
N LEU A 67 2.36 -3.26 2.61
CA LEU A 67 2.37 -3.19 1.15
C LEU A 67 2.31 -4.58 0.52
N THR A 68 2.90 -5.59 1.18
CA THR A 68 2.76 -6.99 0.76
C THR A 68 1.31 -7.44 0.88
N GLY A 69 0.65 -7.16 2.01
CA GLY A 69 -0.76 -7.48 2.21
C GLY A 69 -1.67 -6.79 1.19
N ILE A 70 -1.46 -5.50 0.92
CA ILE A 70 -2.19 -4.74 -0.11
C ILE A 70 -2.00 -5.38 -1.49
N ARG A 71 -0.77 -5.73 -1.86
CA ARG A 71 -0.47 -6.37 -3.16
C ARG A 71 -1.17 -7.74 -3.29
N ASP A 72 -1.10 -8.55 -2.24
CA ASP A 72 -1.69 -9.89 -2.24
C ASP A 72 -3.22 -9.81 -2.33
N LEU A 73 -3.84 -8.87 -1.61
CA LEU A 73 -5.27 -8.58 -1.70
C LEU A 73 -5.68 -8.05 -3.08
N ALA A 74 -4.86 -7.19 -3.70
CA ALA A 74 -5.14 -6.67 -5.05
C ALA A 74 -5.05 -7.77 -6.13
N ALA A 75 -4.24 -8.80 -5.89
CA ALA A 75 -4.13 -9.97 -6.77
C ALA A 75 -5.29 -10.97 -6.60
N LEU A 76 -5.99 -10.94 -5.47
CA LEU A 76 -7.14 -11.80 -5.16
C LEU A 76 -8.40 -11.25 -5.84
N VAL A 77 -8.54 -11.54 -7.14
CA VAL A 77 -9.76 -11.37 -7.99
C VAL A 77 -10.18 -9.89 -8.22
N PRO A 78 -10.33 -9.44 -9.49
CA PRO A 78 -10.90 -8.11 -9.77
C PRO A 78 -12.36 -8.06 -9.31
N ALA A 79 -12.85 -6.93 -8.78
CA ALA A 79 -14.21 -6.81 -8.22
C ALA A 79 -15.39 -6.93 -9.21
N ASP A 80 -15.24 -7.70 -10.28
CA ASP A 80 -16.33 -8.13 -11.14
C ASP A 80 -16.76 -9.56 -10.75
N SER A 81 -17.69 -9.63 -9.79
CA SER A 81 -18.62 -10.75 -9.61
C SER A 81 -19.93 -10.30 -8.95
N HIS A 82 -20.53 -9.20 -9.41
CA HIS A 82 -22.00 -9.08 -9.50
C HIS A 82 -22.47 -7.92 -10.36
#